data_AF-R9LMK1-F1
#
_entry.id   AF-R9LMK1-F1
#
_cell.length_a   1.000
_cell.length_b   1.000
_cell.length_c   1.000
_cell.angle_alpha   90.00
_cell.angle_beta   90.00
_cell.angle_gamma   90.00
#
_symmetry.space_group_name_H-M   'P 1'
#
loop_
_entity.id
_entity.type
_entity.pdbx_description
1 polymer ?
#
loop_
_entity_poly.entity_id
_entity_poly.type
_entity_poly.pdbx_seq_one_letter_code
_entity_poly.pdbx_strand_id
1 'polypeptide(L)'
;MPTKHGIRKRNQAEYVVHRYRLFDKVQYQNNEYFIFGRRKTGYFDMRTLTGVKVKNGSISCKKLKLLEKSKKYLTETRLQTT
;
A
#
# COMPACT_ATOMS: atom_id res chain seq x y z
N MET A 1 -5.22 -42.11 -8.63
CA MET A 1 -6.52 -41.40 -8.40
C MET A 1 -6.21 -39.96 -8.02
N PRO A 2 -6.56 -38.93 -8.81
CA PRO A 2 -6.27 -37.56 -8.43
C PRO A 2 -7.25 -37.14 -7.33
N THR A 3 -6.74 -36.69 -6.19
CA THR A 3 -7.57 -36.07 -5.15
C THR A 3 -8.11 -34.75 -5.68
N LYS A 4 -9.29 -34.82 -6.29
CA LYS A 4 -10.25 -33.72 -6.42
C LYS A 4 -10.40 -33.12 -5.01
N HIS A 5 -10.41 -31.80 -4.87
CA HIS A 5 -10.46 -31.01 -3.60
C HIS A 5 -9.13 -30.52 -2.97
N GLY A 6 -8.08 -30.27 -3.77
CA GLY A 6 -6.92 -29.51 -3.28
C GLY A 6 -7.21 -28.00 -3.21
N ILE A 7 -7.75 -27.50 -2.08
CA ILE A 7 -7.90 -26.06 -1.86
C ILE A 7 -6.51 -25.41 -1.90
N ARG A 8 -6.25 -24.59 -2.92
CA ARG A 8 -4.96 -23.90 -3.07
C ARG A 8 -4.84 -22.79 -2.04
N LYS A 9 -3.70 -22.75 -1.34
CA LYS A 9 -3.35 -21.66 -0.42
C LYS A 9 -3.34 -20.31 -1.16
N ARG A 10 -3.95 -19.29 -0.56
CA ARG A 10 -3.93 -17.92 -1.11
C ARG A 10 -2.52 -17.34 -0.99
N ASN A 11 -1.86 -17.12 -2.13
CA ASN A 11 -0.53 -16.49 -2.22
C ASN A 11 -0.61 -14.95 -2.16
N GLN A 12 -1.41 -14.41 -1.23
CA GLN A 12 -1.59 -12.98 -1.05
C GLN A 12 -1.41 -12.62 0.43
N ALA A 13 -0.98 -11.38 0.69
CA ALA A 13 -0.98 -10.84 2.04
C ALA A 13 -2.43 -10.62 2.53
N GLU A 14 -2.61 -10.63 3.85
CA GLU A 14 -3.91 -10.35 4.50
C GLU A 14 -4.44 -8.97 4.11
N TYR A 15 -5.75 -8.73 4.22
CA TYR A 15 -6.37 -7.45 3.84
C TYR A 15 -5.87 -6.25 4.65
N VAL A 16 -5.52 -6.46 5.91
CA VAL A 16 -4.85 -5.46 6.75
C VAL A 16 -3.52 -6.02 7.18
N VAL A 17 -2.44 -5.27 6.99
CA VAL A 17 -1.09 -5.67 7.41
C VAL A 17 -0.55 -4.56 8.30
N HIS A 18 -0.27 -4.86 9.57
CA HIS A 18 0.20 -3.87 10.55
C HIS A 18 -0.65 -2.58 10.59
N ARG A 19 -1.98 -2.71 10.53
CA ARG A 19 -2.97 -1.60 10.53
C ARG A 19 -3.04 -0.79 9.22
N TYR A 20 -2.31 -1.19 8.18
CA TYR A 20 -2.31 -0.57 6.86
C TYR A 20 -3.03 -1.41 5.81
N ARG A 21 -3.62 -0.74 4.82
CA ARG A 21 -4.35 -1.30 3.68
C ARG A 21 -3.74 -0.81 2.37
N LEU A 22 -4.18 -1.42 1.27
CA LEU A 22 -3.87 -0.90 -0.06
C LEU A 22 -4.51 0.48 -0.20
N PHE A 23 -3.82 1.42 -0.85
CA PHE A 23 -4.27 2.78 -1.13
C PHE A 23 -4.47 3.68 0.10
N ASP A 24 -3.99 3.27 1.27
CA ASP A 24 -3.87 4.18 2.40
C ASP A 24 -2.86 5.29 2.07
N LYS A 25 -3.20 6.52 2.44
CA LYS A 25 -2.30 7.67 2.36
C LYS A 25 -1.43 7.69 3.61
N VAL A 26 -0.13 7.72 3.41
CA VAL A 26 0.88 7.66 4.46
C VAL A 26 1.92 8.75 4.27
N GLN A 27 2.45 9.26 5.38
CA GLN A 27 3.56 10.19 5.39
C GLN A 27 4.86 9.44 5.63
N TYR A 28 5.88 9.77 4.85
CA TYR A 28 7.25 9.27 5.01
C TYR A 28 8.24 10.38 4.61
N GLN A 29 9.20 10.68 5.48
CA GLN A 29 10.18 11.75 5.25
C GLN A 29 9.54 13.09 4.84
N ASN A 30 8.48 13.50 5.54
CA ASN A 30 7.69 14.71 5.29
C ASN A 30 6.92 14.76 3.96
N ASN A 31 7.01 13.72 3.13
CA ASN A 31 6.27 13.61 1.86
C ASN A 31 5.09 12.64 1.99
N GLU A 32 4.07 12.86 1.15
CA GLU A 32 2.88 12.01 1.07
C GLU A 32 3.04 10.92 0.01
N TYR A 33 2.64 9.70 0.36
CA TYR A 33 2.65 8.54 -0.52
C TYR A 33 1.42 7.67 -0.32
N PHE A 34 1.19 6.77 -1.27
CA PHE A 34 0.14 5.77 -1.21
C PHE A 34 0.73 4.36 -1.21
N ILE A 35 0.12 3.45 -0.45
CA ILE A 35 0.51 2.04 -0.40
C ILE A 35 -0.05 1.29 -1.62
N PHE A 36 0.81 0.81 -2.52
CA PHE A 36 0.44 0.02 -3.69
C PHE A 36 0.68 -1.49 -3.51
N GLY A 37 1.53 -1.90 -2.56
CA GLY A 37 1.86 -3.30 -2.34
C GLY A 37 2.15 -3.60 -0.88
N ARG A 38 1.84 -4.83 -0.45
CA ARG A 38 1.93 -5.25 0.95
C ARG A 38 2.62 -6.59 1.06
N ARG A 39 3.59 -6.68 1.96
CA ARG A 39 4.27 -7.93 2.33
C ARG A 39 3.89 -8.29 3.76
N LYS A 40 3.72 -9.59 4.04
CA LYS A 40 3.37 -10.07 5.39
C LYS A 40 4.38 -9.66 6.47
N THR A 41 5.62 -9.42 6.08
CA THR A 41 6.70 -8.94 6.95
C THR A 41 6.54 -7.47 7.40
N GLY A 42 5.55 -6.74 6.87
CA GLY A 42 5.34 -5.32 7.19
C GLY A 42 6.17 -4.36 6.35
N TYR A 43 6.61 -4.79 5.18
CA TYR A 43 7.18 -3.93 4.15
C TYR A 43 6.14 -3.61 3.09
N PHE A 44 6.15 -2.36 2.63
CA PHE A 44 5.19 -1.83 1.68
C PHE A 44 5.89 -1.25 0.45
N ASP A 45 5.25 -1.45 -0.71
CA ASP A 45 5.54 -0.70 -1.93
C ASP A 45 4.74 0.59 -1.88
N MET A 46 5.44 1.71 -1.80
CA MET A 46 4.85 3.03 -1.70
C MET A 46 5.19 3.86 -2.91
N ARG A 47 4.19 4.57 -3.43
CA ARG A 47 4.34 5.40 -4.63
C ARG A 47 3.61 6.72 -4.47
N THR A 48 4.10 7.73 -5.18
CA THR A 48 3.32 8.95 -5.44
C THR A 48 2.20 8.64 -6.45
N LEU A 49 1.26 9.55 -6.61
CA LEU A 49 0.19 9.41 -7.61
C LEU A 49 0.74 9.33 -9.05
N THR A 50 1.87 10.00 -9.30
CA THR A 50 2.64 9.94 -10.56
C THR A 50 3.30 8.57 -10.79
N GLY A 51 3.30 7.67 -9.80
CA GLY A 51 3.86 6.32 -9.91
C GLY A 51 5.34 6.22 -9.55
N VAL A 52 5.97 7.29 -9.06
CA VAL A 52 7.37 7.27 -8.60
C VAL A 52 7.47 6.38 -7.36
N LYS A 53 8.33 5.37 -7.42
CA LYS A 53 8.55 4.42 -6.31
C LYS A 53 9.55 5.00 -5.31
N VAL A 54 9.23 4.92 -4.03
CA VAL A 54 10.16 5.31 -2.96
C VAL A 54 11.04 4.13 -2.58
N LYS A 55 12.37 4.32 -2.58
CA LYS A 55 13.38 3.31 -2.16
C LYS A 55 13.09 1.90 -2.70
N ASN A 56 12.98 1.77 -4.02
CA ASN A 56 12.70 0.50 -4.71
C ASN A 56 11.44 -0.25 -4.21
N GLY A 57 10.49 0.46 -3.58
CA GLY A 57 9.23 -0.12 -3.11
C GLY A 57 9.36 -1.00 -1.86
N SER A 58 10.35 -0.74 -0.99
CA SER A 58 10.54 -1.50 0.24
C SER A 58 10.70 -0.59 1.46
N ILE A 59 9.57 -0.23 2.07
CA ILE A 59 9.55 0.62 3.28
C ILE A 59 8.82 -0.08 4.42
N SER A 60 9.44 -0.06 5.60
CA SER A 60 8.92 -0.69 6.80
C SER A 60 7.77 0.12 7.41
N CYS A 61 6.73 -0.59 7.85
CA CYS A 61 5.57 -0.07 8.56
C CYS A 61 5.90 0.81 9.78
N LYS A 62 7.07 0.58 10.42
CA LYS A 62 7.52 1.33 11.60
C LYS A 62 7.89 2.78 11.31
N LYS A 63 8.22 3.10 10.06
CA LYS A 63 8.66 4.44 9.63
C LYS A 63 7.53 5.27 9.02
N LEU A 64 6.34 4.71 8.95
CA LEU A 64 5.19 5.32 8.30
C LEU A 64 4.27 5.94 9.35
N LYS A 65 3.68 7.07 8.98
CA LYS A 65 2.57 7.68 9.71
C LYS A 65 1.34 7.60 8.82
N LEU A 66 0.26 6.99 9.31
CA LEU A 66 -1.02 6.97 8.61
C LEU A 66 -1.61 8.39 8.59
N LEU A 67 -1.94 8.90 7.41
CA LEU A 67 -2.64 10.18 7.25
C LEU A 67 -4.13 9.93 7.02
N GLU A 68 -4.46 9.16 5.98
CA GLU A 68 -5.85 8.85 5.62
C GLU A 68 -5.97 7.36 5.25
N LYS A 69 -7.10 6.76 5.61
CA LYS A 69 -7.45 5.42 5.17
C LYS A 69 -7.95 5.44 3.73
N SER A 70 -7.77 4.32 3.01
CA SER A 70 -8.22 4.15 1.64
C SER A 70 -9.72 4.45 1.51
N LYS A 71 -10.08 5.37 0.62
CA LYS A 71 -11.45 5.63 0.18
C LYS A 71 -11.74 4.82 -1.10
N LYS A 72 -12.96 4.94 -1.65
CA LYS A 72 -13.35 4.27 -2.90
C LYS A 72 -12.50 4.71 -4.11
N TYR A 73 -12.02 5.96 -4.09
CA TYR A 73 -11.25 6.56 -5.18
C TYR A 73 -9.96 7.19 -4.66
N LEU A 74 -8.89 7.07 -5.45
CA LEU A 74 -7.67 7.86 -5.30
C LEU A 74 -7.84 9.15 -6.12
N THR A 75 -8.07 10.26 -5.45
CA THR A 75 -8.28 11.56 -6.09
C THR A 75 -7.14 12.51 -5.73
N GLU A 76 -6.54 13.14 -6.73
CA GLU A 76 -5.60 14.25 -6.57
C GLU A 76 -6.29 15.51 -7.05
N THR A 77 -6.47 16.49 -6.17
CA THR A 77 -6.96 17.82 -6.53
C THR A 77 -5.77 18.70 -6.88
N ARG A 78 -5.58 18.97 -8.18
CA ARG A 78 -4.65 20.00 -8.65
C ARG A 78 -5.39 21.32 -8.69
N LEU A 79 -5.21 22.14 -7.66
CA LEU A 79 -5.64 23.53 -7.73
C LEU A 79 -4.74 24.23 -8.75
N GLN A 80 -5.32 24.64 -9.88
CA GLN A 80 -4.62 25.53 -10.80
C GLN A 80 -4.58 26.91 -10.15
N THR A 81 -3.46 27.23 -9.50
CA THR A 81 -3.21 28.60 -9.05
C THR A 81 -2.98 29.43 -10.32
N THR A 82 -3.94 30.31 -10.62
CA THR A 82 -3.86 31.29 -11.72
C THR A 82 -2.89 32.40 -11.35
#